data_AF-A0AAJ2JQ61-F1
#
_entry.id   AF-A0AAJ2JQ61-F1
#
_cell.length_a   1.000
_cell.length_b   1.000
_cell.length_c   1.000
_cell.angle_alpha   90.00
_cell.angle_beta   90.00
_cell.angle_gamma   90.00
#
_symmetry.space_group_name_H-M   'P 1'
#
loop_
_entity.id
_entity.type
_entity.pdbx_description
1 polymer ?
#
loop_
_entity_poly.entity_id
_entity_poly.type
_entity_poly.pdbx_seq_one_letter_code
_entity_poly.pdbx_strand_id
1 'polypeptide(L)' 'MSDKKINSRNKKVLEKAKLYNLYWRKKKSTTEIAKLVGMSPAGVRYYLKKFGIKRRNLKEAALIARIKWKKNFL' A
#
# COMPACT_ATOMS: atom_id res chain seq x y z
N MET A 1 23.64 3.92 -14.89
CA MET A 1 23.50 3.35 -13.53
C MET A 1 22.24 2.51 -13.51
N SER A 2 22.48 1.22 -13.58
CA SER A 2 21.53 0.20 -14.01
C SER A 2 21.05 -0.54 -12.78
N ASP A 3 19.79 -0.36 -12.40
CA ASP A 3 19.13 -1.25 -11.45
C ASP A 3 17.84 -1.82 -12.03
N LYS A 4 18.05 -2.99 -12.64
CA LYS A 4 17.24 -4.20 -12.49
C LYS A 4 15.82 -4.18 -13.08
N LYS A 5 15.75 -4.63 -14.34
CA LYS A 5 14.98 -5.81 -14.80
C LYS A 5 13.89 -6.28 -13.82
N ILE A 6 12.67 -5.77 -13.95
CA ILE A 6 11.48 -6.45 -13.42
C ILE A 6 10.67 -6.96 -14.61
N ASN A 7 11.00 -8.16 -15.06
CA ASN A 7 10.07 -8.96 -15.86
C ASN A 7 10.20 -10.43 -15.44
N SER A 8 9.23 -10.92 -14.64
CA SER A 8 8.65 -12.28 -14.73
C SER A 8 7.51 -12.47 -13.69
N ARG A 9 6.32 -12.82 -14.16
CA ARG A 9 5.32 -13.74 -13.55
C ARG A 9 5.10 -13.72 -12.00
N ASN A 10 4.26 -12.84 -11.45
CA ASN A 10 3.63 -13.08 -10.13
C ASN A 10 4.59 -13.30 -8.93
N LYS A 11 5.17 -12.24 -8.33
CA LYS A 11 5.63 -12.36 -6.93
C LYS A 11 4.42 -12.29 -5.98
N LYS A 12 3.57 -13.33 -6.11
CA LYS A 12 2.22 -13.56 -5.60
C LYS A 12 1.22 -12.47 -5.98
N VAL A 13 0.15 -12.86 -6.68
CA VAL A 13 -1.13 -12.13 -6.67
C VAL A 13 -1.30 -11.60 -5.25
N LEU A 14 -1.23 -10.28 -5.07
CA LEU A 14 -1.44 -9.72 -3.75
C LEU A 14 -2.86 -10.11 -3.37
N GLU A 15 -3.01 -11.08 -2.48
CA GLU A 15 -4.33 -11.56 -2.11
C GLU A 15 -5.18 -10.37 -1.65
N LYS A 16 -6.41 -10.29 -2.12
CA LYS A 16 -7.36 -9.21 -1.75
C LYS A 16 -7.40 -9.01 -0.23
N ALA A 17 -7.44 -10.12 0.52
CA ALA A 17 -7.40 -10.11 1.99
C ALA A 17 -6.12 -9.49 2.55
N LYS A 18 -4.95 -9.83 1.99
CA LYS A 18 -3.66 -9.28 2.40
C LYS A 18 -3.57 -7.78 2.11
N LEU A 19 -4.01 -7.33 0.92
CA LEU A 19 -4.03 -5.90 0.58
C LEU A 19 -4.96 -5.12 1.51
N TYR A 20 -6.17 -5.65 1.74
CA TYR A 20 -7.13 -5.03 2.64
C TYR A 20 -6.58 -4.93 4.08
N ASN A 21 -5.98 -6.00 4.59
CA ASN A 21 -5.37 -6.01 5.92
C ASN A 21 -4.25 -4.96 6.02
N LEU A 22 -3.33 -4.91 5.05
CA LEU A 22 -2.26 -3.91 5.05
C LEU A 22 -2.79 -2.47 4.96
N TYR A 23 -3.77 -2.22 4.10
CA TYR A 23 -4.28 -0.88 3.81
C TYR A 23 -5.24 -0.36 4.90
N TRP A 24 -6.29 -1.12 5.22
CA TRP A 24 -7.37 -0.69 6.12
C TRP A 24 -7.16 -1.08 7.58
N ARG A 25 -6.64 -2.28 7.88
CA ARG A 25 -6.41 -2.72 9.27
C ARG A 25 -5.10 -2.17 9.82
N LYS A 26 -3.99 -2.33 9.08
CA LYS A 26 -2.66 -1.85 9.47
C LYS A 26 -2.36 -0.40 9.06
N LYS A 27 -3.31 0.28 8.41
CA LYS A 27 -3.24 1.71 8.02
C LYS A 27 -1.97 2.09 7.25
N LYS A 28 -1.39 1.15 6.48
CA LYS A 28 -0.20 1.43 5.66
C LYS A 28 -0.59 2.21 4.41
N SER A 29 0.21 3.21 4.06
CA SER A 29 0.12 3.95 2.80
C SER A 29 0.43 3.06 1.61
N THR A 30 0.05 3.48 0.40
CA THR A 30 0.40 2.75 -0.82
C THR A 30 1.92 2.65 -1.00
N THR A 31 2.68 3.64 -0.53
CA THR A 31 4.14 3.66 -0.59
C THR A 31 4.77 2.67 0.39
N GLU A 32 4.25 2.60 1.63
CA GLU A 32 4.69 1.58 2.59
C GLU A 32 4.36 0.17 2.10
N ILE A 33 3.17 -0.04 1.54
CA ILE A 33 2.77 -1.33 0.97
C ILE A 33 3.68 -1.70 -0.20
N ALA A 34 3.91 -0.76 -1.11
CA ALA A 34 4.80 -0.91 -2.26
C ALA A 34 6.19 -1.41 -1.85
N LYS A 35 6.82 -0.77 -0.85
CA LYS A 35 8.10 -1.19 -0.28
C LYS A 35 8.04 -2.61 0.30
N LEU A 36 6.99 -2.95 1.05
CA LEU A 36 6.83 -4.26 1.68
C LEU A 36 6.66 -5.41 0.70
N VAL A 37 5.99 -5.17 -0.42
CA VAL A 37 5.66 -6.22 -1.41
C VAL A 37 6.57 -6.18 -2.63
N GLY A 38 7.51 -5.23 -2.70
CA GLY A 38 8.42 -5.06 -3.83
C GLY A 38 7.72 -4.65 -5.13
N MET A 39 6.72 -3.77 -5.05
CA MET A 39 6.01 -3.25 -6.23
C MET A 39 5.99 -1.72 -6.25
N SER A 40 5.58 -1.12 -7.36
CA SER A 40 5.39 0.33 -7.42
C SER A 40 4.12 0.77 -6.66
N PRO A 41 4.07 2.00 -6.10
CA PRO A 41 2.84 2.54 -5.51
C PRO A 41 1.67 2.59 -6.51
N ALA A 42 1.95 2.77 -7.80
CA ALA A 42 0.97 2.68 -8.87
C ALA A 42 0.38 1.26 -9.01
N GLY A 43 1.21 0.23 -8.91
CA GLY A 43 0.77 -1.18 -8.86
C GLY A 43 -0.16 -1.45 -7.68
N VAL A 44 0.15 -0.95 -6.49
CA VAL A 44 -0.75 -1.07 -5.33
C VAL A 44 -2.10 -0.41 -5.61
N ARG A 45 -2.12 0.80 -6.19
CA ARG A 45 -3.37 1.49 -6.55
C ARG A 45 -4.18 0.72 -7.58
N TYR A 46 -3.52 0.13 -8.58
CA TYR A 46 -4.15 -0.74 -9.56
C TYR A 46 -4.85 -1.92 -8.87
N TYR A 47 -4.19 -2.63 -7.96
CA TYR A 47 -4.80 -3.75 -7.23
C TYR A 47 -5.92 -3.34 -6.26
N LEU A 48 -5.81 -2.16 -5.61
CA LEU A 48 -6.91 -1.61 -4.82
C LEU A 48 -8.17 -1.44 -5.68
N LYS A 49 -8.02 -0.86 -6.88
CA LYS A 49 -9.12 -0.72 -7.85
C LYS A 49 -9.61 -2.08 -8.32
N LYS A 50 -8.71 -2.97 -8.76
CA LYS A 50 -9.01 -4.30 -9.29
C LYS A 50 -9.81 -5.16 -8.30
N PHE A 51 -9.53 -5.04 -6.99
CA PHE A 51 -10.23 -5.79 -5.96
C PHE A 51 -11.45 -5.08 -5.36
N GLY A 52 -11.78 -3.88 -5.83
CA GLY A 52 -12.89 -3.08 -5.30
C GLY A 52 -12.65 -2.56 -3.87
N ILE A 53 -11.38 -2.43 -3.44
CA ILE A 53 -11.06 -1.89 -2.13
C ILE A 53 -11.12 -0.36 -2.22
N LYS A 54 -12.07 0.24 -1.48
CA LYS A 54 -12.24 1.69 -1.41
C LYS A 54 -10.94 2.36 -0.99
N ARG A 55 -10.51 3.34 -1.77
CA ARG A 55 -9.35 4.18 -1.45
C ARG A 55 -9.75 5.21 -0.40
N ARG A 56 -8.80 5.55 0.46
CA ARG A 56 -8.94 6.65 1.40
C ARG A 56 -9.07 7.98 0.67
N ASN A 57 -9.93 8.84 1.17
CA ASN A 57 -9.97 10.24 0.78
C ASN A 57 -8.82 11.03 1.45
N LEU A 58 -8.68 12.31 1.09
CA LEU A 58 -7.63 13.17 1.61
C LEU A 58 -7.71 13.35 3.13
N LYS A 59 -8.92 13.53 3.69
CA LYS A 59 -9.13 13.70 5.13
C LYS A 59 -8.72 12.46 5.92
N GLU A 60 -9.12 11.27 5.45
CA GLU A 60 -8.75 9.99 6.07
C GLU A 60 -7.24 9.75 6.01
N ALA A 61 -6.59 10.06 4.89
CA ALA A 61 -5.15 9.93 4.74
C ALA A 61 -4.39 10.87 5.69
N ALA A 62 -4.81 12.14 5.78
CA ALA A 62 -4.22 13.13 6.68
C ALA A 62 -4.40 12.74 8.15
N LEU A 63 -5.60 12.27 8.54
CA LEU A 63 -5.87 11.82 9.90
C LEU A 63 -4.95 10.65 10.30
N ILE A 64 -4.80 9.66 9.43
CA ILE A 64 -3.91 8.50 9.68
C ILE A 64 -2.46 8.94 9.83
N ALA A 65 -1.99 9.87 9.00
CA ALA A 65 -0.63 10.41 9.10
C ALA A 65 -0.42 11.12 10.45
N ARG A 66 -1.39 11.94 10.87
CA ARG A 66 -1.35 12.63 12.17
C ARG A 66 -1.35 11.68 13.36
N ILE A 67 -2.17 10.62 13.32
CA ILE A 67 -2.19 9.59 14.36
C ILE A 67 -0.85 8.84 14.42
N LYS A 68 -0.28 8.47 13.27
CA LYS A 68 1.04 7.82 13.22
C LYS A 68 2.13 8.71 13.79
N TRP A 69 2.11 10.00 13.45
CA TRP A 69 3.05 10.97 14.00
C TRP A 69 2.93 10.98 15.52
N LYS A 70 1.74 11.24 16.08
CA LYS A 70 1.53 11.26 17.53
C LYS A 70 2.01 9.99 18.23
N LYS A 71 1.77 8.81 17.65
CA LYS A 71 2.21 7.52 18.21
C LYS A 71 3.73 7.38 18.27
N ASN A 72 4.49 8.05 17.40
CA ASN A 72 5.95 7.98 17.41
C ASN A 72 6.59 8.98 18.39
N PHE A 73 5.82 9.91 18.97
CA PHE A 73 6.30 10.94 19.90
C PHE A 73 5.71 10.80 21.31
N LEU A 74 5.03 9.67 21.58
CA LEU A 74 4.51 9.25 22.88
C LEU A 74 5.14 7.89 23.21
#